data_AF-J0PYN2-F1
#
_entry.id   AF-J0PYN2-F1
#
_cell.length_a   1.000
_cell.length_b   1.000
_cell.length_c   1.000
_cell.angle_alpha   90.00
_cell.angle_beta   90.00
_cell.angle_gamma   90.00
#
_symmetry.space_group_name_H-M   'P 1'
#
loop_
_entity.id
_entity.type
_entity.pdbx_description
1 polymer ?
#
loop_
_entity_poly.entity_id
_entity_poly.type
_entity_poly.pdbx_seq_one_letter_code
_entity_poly.pdbx_strand_id
1 'polypeptide(L)'
;MGLVCGISLLHLSLEQKISVFFGLNLMLYPVIEVLFSILRRKIKRQKATMPDNLHLHTLLFKFLQQRSFNYPNPLCAFILILCNLPFIFISVLFRLNSYALIVISLVFIACYLIGYAYLSRQVFALEKRAF
;
A
#
# COMPACT_ATOMS: atom_id res chain seq x y z
N MET A 1 -1.69 8.74 16.46
CA MET A 1 -1.82 7.26 16.40
C MET A 1 -0.55 6.55 15.94
N GLY A 2 0.07 6.93 14.80
CA GLY A 2 1.25 6.20 14.28
C GLY A 2 2.48 6.16 15.21
N LEU A 3 2.79 7.27 15.89
CA LEU A 3 3.94 7.36 16.80
C LEU A 3 3.81 6.43 18.02
N VAL A 4 2.62 6.35 18.61
CA VAL A 4 2.34 5.44 19.74
C VAL A 4 2.49 3.98 19.32
N CYS A 5 1.95 3.63 18.15
CA CYS A 5 2.05 2.27 17.60
C CYS A 5 3.51 1.87 17.32
N GLY A 6 4.31 2.79 16.80
CA GLY A 6 5.75 2.60 16.58
C GLY A 6 6.53 2.37 17.87
N ILE A 7 6.29 3.17 18.91
CA ILE A 7 6.97 3.02 20.21
C ILE A 7 6.61 1.67 20.85
N SER A 8 5.34 1.26 20.81
CA SER A 8 4.91 -0.04 21.34
C SER A 8 5.59 -1.22 20.63
N LEU A 9 5.69 -1.17 19.30
CA LEU A 9 6.37 -2.21 18.52
C LEU A 9 7.88 -2.25 18.79
N LEU A 10 8.52 -1.09 18.95
CA LEU A 10 9.94 -1.00 19.22
C LEU A 10 10.28 -1.56 20.61
N HIS A 11 9.44 -1.29 21.61
CA HIS A 11 9.57 -1.88 22.94
C HIS A 11 9.43 -3.41 22.91
N LEU A 12 8.45 -3.95 22.17
CA LEU A 12 8.28 -5.40 21.97
C LEU A 12 9.45 -6.07 21.23
N SER A 13 10.10 -5.34 20.32
CA SER A 13 11.26 -5.84 19.58
C SER A 13 12.54 -5.83 20.41
N LEU A 14 12.72 -4.84 21.29
CA LEU A 14 13.87 -4.76 22.20
C LEU A 14 13.85 -5.88 23.24
N GLU A 15 12.66 -6.30 23.67
CA GLU A 15 12.43 -7.47 24.54
C GLU A 15 12.67 -8.82 23.83
N GLN A 16 13.19 -8.84 22.59
CA GLN A 16 13.42 -10.02 21.73
C GLN A 16 12.20 -10.92 21.47
N LYS A 17 10.99 -10.50 21.86
CA LYS A 17 9.77 -11.30 21.67
C LYS A 17 9.31 -11.35 20.21
N ILE A 18 9.76 -10.40 19.38
CA ILE A 18 9.29 -10.23 17.99
C ILE A 18 10.43 -9.73 17.10
N SER A 19 10.48 -10.21 15.84
CA SER A 19 11.43 -9.72 14.83
C SER A 19 11.13 -8.27 14.39
N VAL A 20 12.17 -7.47 14.16
CA VAL A 20 12.06 -6.09 13.64
C VAL A 20 11.27 -6.04 12.32
N PHE A 21 11.40 -7.08 11.49
CA PHE A 21 10.70 -7.21 10.21
C PHE A 21 9.19 -7.39 10.35
N PHE A 22 8.69 -7.80 11.50
CA PHE A 22 7.26 -7.88 11.76
C PHE A 22 6.64 -6.49 11.93
N GLY A 23 7.31 -5.59 12.66
CA GLY A 23 6.88 -4.20 12.79
C GLY A 23 6.85 -3.49 11.43
N LEU A 24 7.87 -3.77 10.60
CA LEU A 24 7.92 -3.28 9.22
C LEU A 24 6.76 -3.82 8.38
N ASN A 25 6.44 -5.12 8.46
CA ASN A 25 5.29 -5.71 7.77
C ASN A 25 3.96 -5.07 8.19
N LEU A 26 3.78 -4.76 9.47
CA LEU A 26 2.56 -4.09 9.95
C LEU A 26 2.38 -2.69 9.35
N MET A 27 3.49 -1.96 9.18
CA MET A 27 3.51 -0.63 8.56
C MET A 27 3.81 -0.68 7.06
N LEU A 28 3.78 -1.85 6.43
CA LEU A 28 4.25 -2.00 5.05
C LEU A 28 3.39 -1.22 4.07
N TYR A 29 2.06 -1.24 4.25
CA TYR A 29 1.13 -0.48 3.40
C TYR A 29 1.45 1.02 3.35
N PRO A 30 1.47 1.77 4.48
CA PRO A 30 1.81 3.20 4.44
C PRO A 30 3.26 3.46 4.01
N VAL A 31 4.22 2.59 4.36
CA VAL A 31 5.62 2.74 3.93
C VAL A 31 5.76 2.61 2.41
N ILE A 32 5.12 1.61 1.80
CA ILE A 32 5.13 1.42 0.35
C ILE A 32 4.41 2.57 -0.36
N GLU A 33 3.31 3.06 0.19
CA GLU A 33 2.60 4.21 -0.38
C GLU A 33 3.50 5.46 -0.46
N VAL A 34 4.26 5.75 0.61
CA VAL A 34 5.21 6.86 0.66
C VAL A 34 6.41 6.62 -0.26
N LEU A 35 7.04 5.44 -0.21
CA LEU A 35 8.17 5.10 -1.08
C LEU A 35 7.79 5.20 -2.56
N PHE A 36 6.59 4.75 -2.92
CA PHE A 36 6.11 4.80 -4.28
C PHE A 36 5.80 6.23 -4.74
N SER A 37 5.26 7.08 -3.85
CA SER A 37 5.15 8.52 -4.10
C SER A 37 6.52 9.15 -4.41
N ILE A 38 7.53 8.87 -3.58
CA ILE A 38 8.90 9.38 -3.77
C ILE A 38 9.52 8.86 -5.08
N LEU A 39 9.45 7.55 -5.32
CA LEU A 39 10.04 6.90 -6.50
C LEU A 39 9.43 7.45 -7.79
N ARG A 40 8.11 7.65 -7.82
CA ARG A 40 7.40 8.23 -8.98
C ARG A 40 7.78 9.69 -9.23
N ARG A 41 7.89 10.52 -8.18
CA ARG A 41 8.36 11.91 -8.30
C ARG A 41 9.77 11.96 -8.89
N LYS A 42 10.64 11.03 -8.45
CA LYS A 42 12.00 10.88 -8.97
C LYS A 42 12.01 10.49 -10.46
N ILE A 43 11.16 9.55 -10.88
CA ILE A 43 11.06 9.09 -12.27
C ILE A 43 10.49 10.18 -13.19
N LYS A 44 9.44 10.90 -12.76
CA LYS A 44 8.77 11.90 -13.61
C LYS A 44 9.46 13.26 -13.67
N ARG A 45 10.48 13.54 -12.83
CA ARG A 45 11.14 14.87 -12.73
C ARG A 45 10.16 16.05 -12.68
N GLN A 46 8.95 15.85 -12.13
CA GLN A 46 7.90 16.88 -12.07
C GLN A 46 8.03 17.71 -10.78
N LYS A 47 7.67 19.00 -10.86
CA LYS A 47 7.71 19.94 -9.73
C LYS A 47 6.86 19.42 -8.56
N ALA A 48 7.38 19.59 -7.35
CA ALA A 48 6.78 19.13 -6.09
C ALA A 48 5.38 19.71 -5.77
N THR A 49 4.87 20.64 -6.59
CA THR A 49 3.65 21.42 -6.37
C THR A 49 2.45 20.97 -7.20
N MET A 50 2.58 19.98 -8.10
CA MET A 50 1.40 19.40 -8.74
C MET A 50 0.72 18.42 -7.79
N PRO A 51 -0.62 18.49 -7.61
CA PRO A 51 -1.34 17.61 -6.72
C PRO A 51 -1.13 16.15 -7.15
N ASP A 52 -0.50 15.37 -6.28
CA ASP A 52 -0.13 13.97 -6.52
C ASP A 52 -1.38 13.07 -6.39
N ASN A 53 -2.31 13.22 -7.33
CA ASN A 53 -3.59 12.49 -7.38
C ASN A 53 -3.45 11.05 -7.92
N LEU A 54 -2.27 10.45 -7.77
CA LEU A 54 -1.93 9.12 -8.32
C LEU A 54 -1.63 8.10 -7.23
N HIS A 55 -1.96 8.39 -5.98
CA HIS A 55 -1.96 7.36 -4.94
C HIS A 55 -2.87 6.21 -5.36
N LEU A 56 -2.53 4.99 -4.95
CA LEU A 56 -3.31 3.80 -5.30
C LEU A 56 -4.79 4.01 -4.95
N HIS A 57 -5.06 4.60 -3.79
CA HIS A 57 -6.40 4.99 -3.35
C HIS A 57 -7.10 5.93 -4.34
N THR A 58 -6.42 6.98 -4.82
CA THR A 58 -6.99 7.95 -5.76
C THR A 58 -7.22 7.35 -7.15
N LEU A 59 -6.34 6.47 -7.62
CA LEU A 59 -6.53 5.72 -8.87
C LEU A 59 -7.72 4.77 -8.78
N LEU A 60 -7.85 4.06 -7.65
CA LEU A 60 -8.95 3.16 -7.37
C LEU A 60 -10.26 3.95 -7.31
N PHE A 61 -10.26 5.11 -6.66
CA PHE A 61 -11.40 6.01 -6.61
C PHE A 61 -11.84 6.46 -8.00
N LYS A 62 -10.90 6.91 -8.85
CA LYS A 62 -11.21 7.28 -10.24
C LYS A 62 -11.78 6.11 -11.05
N PHE A 63 -11.21 4.92 -10.88
CA PHE A 63 -11.72 3.71 -11.54
C PHE A 63 -13.15 3.36 -11.11
N LEU A 64 -13.45 3.42 -9.80
CA LEU A 64 -14.81 3.16 -9.29
C LEU A 64 -15.81 4.26 -9.69
N GLN A 65 -15.37 5.52 -9.67
CA GLN A 65 -16.20 6.66 -10.05
C GLN A 65 -16.59 6.60 -11.54
N GLN A 66 -15.64 6.28 -12.43
CA GLN A 66 -15.91 6.13 -13.87
C GLN A 66 -16.82 4.93 -14.17
N ARG A 67 -16.89 3.94 -13.28
CA ARG A 67 -17.82 2.80 -13.40
C ARG A 67 -19.19 3.04 -12.76
N SER A 68 -19.50 4.28 -12.38
CA SER A 68 -20.80 4.70 -11.83
C SER A 68 -21.21 4.02 -10.52
N PHE A 69 -20.26 3.72 -9.63
CA PHE A 69 -20.59 3.29 -8.26
C PHE A 69 -21.01 4.48 -7.39
N ASN A 70 -22.09 4.32 -6.63
CA ASN A 70 -22.70 5.38 -5.81
C ASN A 70 -21.87 5.77 -4.56
N TYR A 71 -20.90 4.94 -4.14
CA TYR A 71 -20.07 5.15 -2.94
C TYR A 71 -18.59 4.74 -3.13
N PRO A 72 -17.81 5.45 -3.98
CA PRO A 72 -16.45 5.05 -4.35
C PRO A 72 -15.45 5.13 -3.20
N ASN A 73 -15.61 6.08 -2.27
CA ASN A 73 -14.65 6.32 -1.18
C ASN A 73 -14.56 5.19 -0.14
N PRO A 74 -15.66 4.74 0.50
CA PRO A 74 -15.61 3.64 1.45
C PRO A 74 -15.24 2.31 0.78
N LEU A 75 -15.64 2.09 -0.47
CA LEU A 75 -15.27 0.89 -1.22
C LEU A 75 -13.76 0.83 -1.48
N CYS A 76 -13.12 1.97 -1.79
CA CYS A 76 -11.68 2.00 -1.97
C CYS A 76 -10.94 1.61 -0.70
N ALA A 77 -11.29 2.23 0.43
CA ALA A 77 -10.70 1.91 1.72
C ALA A 77 -10.95 0.43 2.10
N PHE A 78 -12.16 -0.07 1.86
CA PHE A 78 -12.53 -1.45 2.15
C PHE A 78 -11.72 -2.45 1.32
N ILE A 79 -11.58 -2.23 0.01
CA ILE A 79 -10.77 -3.09 -0.88
C ILE A 79 -9.31 -3.12 -0.42
N LEU A 80 -8.74 -1.97 -0.05
CA LEU A 80 -7.35 -1.88 0.40
C LEU A 80 -7.13 -2.60 1.73
N ILE A 81 -8.06 -2.45 2.68
CA ILE A 81 -8.04 -3.17 3.96
C ILE A 81 -8.16 -4.67 3.72
N LEU A 82 -9.10 -5.10 2.87
CA LEU A 82 -9.34 -6.50 2.56
C LEU A 82 -8.12 -7.14 1.88
N CYS A 83 -7.44 -6.41 1.00
CA CYS A 83 -6.18 -6.84 0.40
C CYS A 83 -5.03 -6.91 1.40
N ASN A 84 -4.96 -6.02 2.39
CA ASN A 84 -3.86 -5.96 3.35
C ASN A 84 -4.02 -6.95 4.53
N LEU A 85 -5.26 -7.23 4.95
CA LEU A 85 -5.59 -8.16 6.03
C LEU A 85 -4.88 -9.53 5.96
N PRO A 86 -4.89 -10.25 4.83
CA PRO A 86 -4.23 -11.56 4.76
C PRO A 86 -2.71 -11.47 4.97
N PHE A 87 -2.06 -10.41 4.48
CA PHE A 87 -0.62 -10.22 4.68
C PHE A 87 -0.28 -9.95 6.15
N ILE A 88 -1.09 -9.15 6.83
CA ILE A 88 -0.96 -8.92 8.27
C ILE A 88 -1.16 -10.24 9.03
N PHE A 89 -2.19 -11.02 8.68
CA PHE A 89 -2.49 -12.30 9.34
C PHE A 89 -1.33 -13.30 9.19
N ILE A 90 -0.81 -13.48 7.98
CA ILE A 90 0.35 -14.35 7.72
C ILE A 90 1.59 -13.84 8.47
N SER A 91 1.80 -12.52 8.52
CA SER A 91 2.91 -11.93 9.28
C SER A 91 2.82 -12.20 10.77
N VAL A 92 1.60 -12.26 11.34
CA VAL A 92 1.37 -12.62 12.75
C VAL A 92 1.71 -14.08 13.03
N LEU A 93 1.45 -14.98 12.08
CA LEU A 93 1.81 -16.40 12.23
C LEU A 93 3.33 -16.61 12.22
N PHE A 94 4.06 -15.86 11.40
CA PHE A 94 5.52 -16.01 11.22
C PHE A 94 6.37 -14.97 11.96
N ARG A 95 5.86 -14.39 13.06
CA ARG A 95 6.50 -13.30 13.85
C ARG A 95 7.96 -13.51 14.24
N LEU A 96 8.37 -14.76 14.45
CA LEU A 96 9.73 -15.12 14.88
C LEU A 96 10.68 -15.36 13.71
N ASN A 97 10.16 -15.67 12.52
CA ASN A 97 10.95 -16.04 11.35
C ASN A 97 11.21 -14.82 10.45
N SER A 98 12.35 -14.15 10.67
CA SER A 98 12.77 -12.98 9.88
C SER A 98 12.80 -13.24 8.37
N TYR A 99 13.24 -14.44 7.94
CA TYR A 99 13.27 -14.80 6.51
C TYR A 99 11.87 -14.86 5.89
N ALA A 100 10.90 -15.47 6.59
CA ALA A 100 9.52 -15.54 6.12
C ALA A 100 8.90 -14.14 6.00
N LEU A 101 9.17 -13.26 6.96
CA LEU A 101 8.70 -11.87 6.95
C LEU A 101 9.26 -11.07 5.76
N ILE A 102 10.53 -11.28 5.39
CA ILE A 102 11.12 -10.64 4.20
C ILE A 102 10.43 -11.12 2.92
N VAL A 103 10.19 -12.44 2.81
CA VAL A 103 9.48 -13.01 1.65
C VAL A 103 8.07 -12.44 1.53
N ILE A 104 7.33 -12.36 2.64
CA ILE A 104 5.98 -11.77 2.67
C ILE A 104 6.02 -10.31 2.21
N SER A 105 6.97 -9.52 2.69
CA SER A 105 7.14 -8.12 2.27
C SER A 105 7.38 -8.01 0.76
N LEU A 106 8.25 -8.86 0.20
CA LEU A 106 8.54 -8.87 -1.24
C LEU A 106 7.31 -9.24 -2.06
N VAL A 107 6.55 -10.26 -1.64
CA VAL A 107 5.30 -10.65 -2.30
C VAL A 107 4.29 -9.51 -2.26
N PHE A 108 4.14 -8.84 -1.12
CA PHE A 108 3.25 -7.68 -0.99
C PHE A 108 3.64 -6.54 -1.95
N ILE A 109 4.93 -6.23 -2.05
CA ILE A 109 5.44 -5.22 -2.99
C ILE A 109 5.11 -5.61 -4.43
N ALA A 110 5.34 -6.87 -4.80
CA ALA A 110 5.01 -7.36 -6.14
C ALA A 110 3.50 -7.24 -6.43
N CYS A 111 2.63 -7.67 -5.51
CA CYS A 111 1.18 -7.51 -5.62
C CYS A 111 0.76 -6.06 -5.77
N TYR A 112 1.36 -5.15 -4.99
CA TYR A 112 1.09 -3.71 -5.09
C TYR A 112 1.46 -3.16 -6.47
N LEU A 113 2.64 -3.49 -6.99
CA LEU A 113 3.11 -3.04 -8.29
C LEU A 113 2.22 -3.55 -9.44
N ILE A 114 1.81 -4.82 -9.38
CA ILE A 114 0.89 -5.43 -10.36
C ILE A 114 -0.47 -4.72 -10.30
N GLY A 115 -1.03 -4.55 -9.10
CA GLY A 115 -2.30 -3.86 -8.91
C GLY A 115 -2.27 -2.42 -9.43
N TYR A 116 -1.19 -1.70 -9.14
CA TYR A 116 -0.95 -0.35 -9.65
C TYR A 116 -0.88 -0.32 -11.18
N ALA A 117 -0.08 -1.20 -11.79
CA ALA A 117 0.08 -1.25 -13.24
C ALA A 117 -1.24 -1.59 -13.97
N TYR A 118 -1.99 -2.55 -13.44
CA TYR A 118 -3.30 -2.94 -13.94
C TYR A 118 -4.29 -1.77 -13.89
N LEU A 119 -4.39 -1.11 -12.73
CA LEU A 119 -5.31 -0.01 -12.51
C LEU A 119 -4.93 1.23 -13.34
N SER A 120 -3.64 1.54 -13.43
CA SER A 120 -3.13 2.62 -14.29
C SER A 120 -3.47 2.38 -15.76
N ARG A 121 -3.39 1.13 -16.23
CA ARG A 121 -3.74 0.76 -17.62
C ARG A 121 -5.23 0.89 -17.88
N GLN A 122 -6.06 0.46 -16.92
CA GLN A 122 -7.52 0.56 -17.00
C GLN A 122 -7.98 2.03 -17.07
N VAL A 123 -7.47 2.89 -16.18
CA VAL A 123 -7.81 4.32 -16.17
C VAL A 123 -7.42 4.98 -17.49
N PHE A 124 -6.21 4.70 -18.01
CA PHE A 124 -5.78 5.23 -19.31
C PHE A 124 -6.65 4.74 -20.47
N ALA A 125 -7.06 3.47 -20.47
CA ALA A 125 -7.93 2.91 -21.50
C ALA A 125 -9.35 3.52 -21.46
N LEU A 126 -9.86 3.85 -20.28
CA LEU A 126 -11.16 4.50 -20.10
C LEU A 126 -11.11 5.96 -20.52
N GLU A 127 -10.04 6.69 -20.20
CA GLU A 127 -9.84 8.08 -20.65
C GLU A 127 -9.80 8.19 -22.17
N LYS A 128 -9.21 7.20 -22.86
CA LYS A 128 -9.19 7.11 -24.33
C LYS A 128 -10.55 6.77 -24.96
N ARG A 129 -11.53 6.25 -24.21
CA ARG A 129 -12.90 5.99 -24.69
C ARG A 129 -13.84 7.18 -24.47
N ALA A 130 -13.45 8.14 -23.63
CA ALA A 130 -14.25 9.32 -23.32
C ALA A 130 -14.02 10.50 -24.28
N PHE A 131 -12.98 10.41 -25.12
CA PHE A 131 -12.70 11.28 -26.27
C PHE A 131 -13.07 10.58 -27.57
#